data_AF-A0A8D0MJ04-F1
#
_entry.id   AF-A0A8D0MJ04-F1
#
_cell.length_a   1.000
_cell.length_b   1.000
_cell.length_c   1.000
_cell.angle_alpha   90.00
_cell.angle_beta   90.00
_cell.angle_gamma   90.00
#
_symmetry.space_group_name_H-M   'P 1'
#
loop_
_entity.id
_entity.type
_entity.pdbx_description
1 polymer ?
#
loop_
_entity_poly.entity_id
_entity_poly.type
_entity_poly.pdbx_seq_one_letter_code
_entity_poly.pdbx_strand_id
1 'polypeptide(L)'
;MVVFNGLLKIKICEAVSLKPTAWSLRHAVGPRPQTFLLDPYIALNVDDSRIGQTATKQKTNSPAWHDEFVTDVCNGRKIELAVFHDAPIGYDDFVANCTIQFEELLQNGSRHFEDWPSLFCPMHCPSIRIECCSLGMVLLVIVSQCFEPCLKLYCFLVLIFKTLQ
;
A
#
# COMPACT_ATOMS: atom_id res chain seq x y z
N MET A 1 11.78 -18.55 -13.87
CA MET A 1 11.19 -17.27 -13.44
C MET A 1 9.78 -17.59 -12.98
N VAL A 2 9.43 -17.27 -11.73
CA VAL A 2 8.08 -17.53 -11.21
C VAL A 2 7.16 -16.41 -11.72
N VAL A 3 6.01 -16.79 -12.28
CA VAL A 3 4.99 -15.86 -12.78
C VAL A 3 3.61 -16.31 -12.32
N PHE A 4 2.71 -15.35 -12.10
CA PHE A 4 1.32 -15.61 -11.76
C PHE A 4 0.44 -15.58 -13.01
N ASN A 5 -0.41 -16.60 -13.14
CA ASN A 5 -1.46 -16.68 -14.14
C ASN A 5 -2.77 -17.03 -13.43
N GLY A 6 -3.77 -16.18 -13.53
CA GLY A 6 -5.06 -16.40 -12.89
C GLY A 6 -5.74 -15.11 -12.46
N LEU A 7 -6.80 -15.27 -11.66
CA LEU A 7 -7.59 -14.16 -11.16
C LEU A 7 -6.95 -13.57 -9.90
N LEU A 8 -6.63 -12.28 -9.94
CA LEU A 8 -6.21 -11.49 -8.79
C LEU A 8 -7.42 -10.74 -8.24
N LYS A 9 -7.78 -10.99 -6.98
CA LYS A 9 -8.72 -10.16 -6.22
C LYS A 9 -7.97 -9.47 -5.08
N ILE A 10 -8.02 -8.14 -5.01
CA ILE A 10 -7.31 -7.34 -4.02
C ILE A 10 -8.23 -6.24 -3.49
N LYS A 11 -8.27 -6.09 -2.18
CA LYS A 11 -9.01 -5.06 -1.47
C LYS A 11 -8.04 -4.17 -0.72
N ILE A 12 -8.12 -2.87 -0.97
CA ILE A 12 -7.27 -1.86 -0.35
C ILE A 12 -8.06 -1.26 0.81
N CYS A 13 -7.67 -1.60 2.04
CA CYS A 13 -8.44 -1.23 3.22
C CYS A 13 -8.16 0.21 3.66
N GLU A 14 -6.96 0.47 4.15
CA GLU A 14 -6.60 1.76 4.74
C GLU A 14 -5.09 2.00 4.65
N ALA A 15 -4.69 3.25 4.81
CA ALA A 15 -3.33 3.61 5.15
C ALA A 15 -3.32 4.45 6.42
N VAL A 16 -2.20 4.43 7.14
CA VAL A 16 -1.99 5.22 8.35
C VAL A 16 -0.67 5.95 8.25
N SER A 17 -0.62 7.16 8.82
CA SER A 17 0.61 7.95 9.00
C SER A 17 1.35 8.28 7.68
N LEU A 18 0.62 8.49 6.58
CA LEU A 18 1.19 8.98 5.32
C LEU A 18 1.92 10.30 5.55
N LYS A 19 3.11 10.43 4.96
CA LYS A 19 3.95 11.62 5.09
C LYS A 19 3.89 12.42 3.78
N PRO A 20 3.41 13.67 3.81
CA PRO A 20 3.49 14.55 2.65
C PRO A 20 4.94 14.69 2.17
N THR A 21 5.17 14.69 0.86
CA THR A 21 6.51 14.94 0.32
C THR A 21 6.83 16.43 0.37
N ALA A 22 8.11 16.78 0.29
CA ALA A 22 8.54 18.18 0.17
C ALA A 22 7.88 18.87 -1.04
N TRP A 23 7.62 18.12 -2.11
CA TRP A 23 6.94 18.62 -3.29
C TRP A 23 5.47 18.94 -2.98
N SER A 24 4.72 18.04 -2.35
CA SER A 24 3.32 18.30 -1.93
C SER A 24 3.21 19.51 -0.99
N LEU A 25 4.23 19.75 -0.17
CA LEU A 25 4.27 20.88 0.77
C LEU A 25 4.59 22.24 0.12
N ARG A 26 5.01 22.30 -1.15
CA ARG A 26 5.48 23.54 -1.80
C ARG A 26 4.45 24.68 -1.78
N HIS A 27 3.16 24.35 -1.77
CA HIS A 27 2.05 25.30 -1.75
C HIS A 27 1.49 25.56 -0.35
N ALA A 28 1.94 24.81 0.65
CA ALA A 28 1.53 24.95 2.04
C ALA A 28 2.29 26.10 2.73
N VAL A 29 2.16 27.31 2.19
CA VAL A 29 2.81 28.51 2.72
C VAL A 29 1.92 29.16 3.79
N GLY A 30 2.38 29.17 5.03
CA GLY A 30 1.64 29.77 6.13
C GLY A 30 2.56 30.19 7.29
N PRO A 31 2.18 31.22 8.07
CA PRO A 31 2.99 31.73 9.18
C PRO A 31 3.00 30.79 10.40
N ARG A 32 2.25 29.69 10.37
CA ARG A 32 2.16 28.71 11.46
C ARG A 32 2.50 27.32 10.92
N PRO A 33 3.21 26.48 11.70
CA PRO A 33 3.35 25.07 11.37
C PRO A 33 1.97 24.43 11.40
N GLN A 34 1.42 24.18 10.21
CA GLN A 34 0.14 23.52 10.04
C GLN A 34 0.40 22.14 9.47
N THR A 35 -0.20 21.11 10.08
CA THR A 35 -0.12 19.75 9.56
C THR A 35 -0.79 19.72 8.20
N PHE A 36 0.00 19.57 7.14
CA PHE A 36 -0.53 19.38 5.79
C PHE A 36 -1.22 18.02 5.73
N LEU A 37 -2.45 18.03 5.23
CA LEU A 37 -3.27 16.85 5.08
C LEU A 37 -3.41 16.58 3.59
N LEU A 38 -3.08 15.36 3.19
CA LEU A 38 -3.16 14.92 1.80
C LEU A 38 -4.63 14.73 1.40
N ASP A 39 -4.85 14.71 0.10
CA ASP A 39 -6.03 14.11 -0.52
C ASP A 39 -5.62 12.78 -1.18
N PRO A 40 -5.41 11.69 -0.42
CA PRO A 40 -4.76 10.50 -0.96
C PRO A 40 -5.68 9.54 -1.71
N TYR A 41 -5.15 8.96 -2.79
CA TYR A 41 -5.66 7.74 -3.43
C TYR A 41 -4.50 6.79 -3.72
N ILE A 42 -4.81 5.51 -3.97
CA ILE A 42 -3.84 4.50 -4.39
C ILE A 42 -4.12 4.07 -5.83
N ALA A 43 -3.09 4.12 -6.66
CA ALA A 43 -3.04 3.47 -7.96
C ALA A 43 -2.57 2.01 -7.79
N LEU A 44 -3.36 1.07 -8.30
CA LEU A 44 -3.02 -0.35 -8.35
C LEU A 44 -2.51 -0.70 -9.75
N ASN A 45 -1.28 -1.22 -9.81
CA ASN A 45 -0.66 -1.72 -11.03
C ASN A 45 -0.29 -3.20 -10.87
N VAL A 46 -0.34 -3.93 -11.98
CA VAL A 46 0.29 -5.24 -12.13
C VAL A 46 1.35 -5.11 -13.20
N ASP A 47 2.59 -5.46 -12.87
CA ASP A 47 3.78 -5.15 -13.67
C ASP A 47 3.83 -3.66 -14.03
N ASP A 48 3.66 -3.32 -15.31
CA ASP A 48 3.69 -1.94 -15.83
C ASP A 48 2.30 -1.50 -16.32
N SER A 49 1.25 -2.26 -15.99
CA SER A 49 -0.14 -2.01 -16.41
C SER A 49 -1.01 -1.53 -15.25
N ARG A 50 -1.72 -0.41 -15.45
CA ARG A 50 -2.69 0.14 -14.49
C ARG A 50 -3.94 -0.73 -14.47
N ILE A 51 -4.27 -1.27 -13.29
CA ILE A 51 -5.49 -2.05 -13.05
C ILE A 51 -6.63 -1.14 -12.59
N GLY A 52 -6.33 -0.19 -11.70
CA GLY A 52 -7.35 0.70 -11.16
C GLY A 52 -6.81 1.71 -10.17
N GLN A 53 -7.71 2.46 -9.54
CA GLN A 53 -7.39 3.33 -8.42
C GLN A 53 -8.52 3.36 -7.41
N THR A 54 -8.17 3.63 -6.15
CA THR A 54 -9.13 3.89 -5.09
C THR A 54 -9.81 5.24 -5.29
N ALA A 55 -10.90 5.48 -4.56
CA ALA A 55 -11.43 6.83 -4.40
C ALA A 55 -10.40 7.75 -3.71
N THR A 56 -10.40 9.03 -4.06
CA THR A 56 -9.67 10.05 -3.30
C THR A 56 -10.34 10.29 -1.96
N LYS A 57 -9.58 10.23 -0.86
CA LYS A 57 -10.05 10.64 0.46
C LYS A 57 -9.55 12.04 0.74
N GLN A 58 -10.39 12.92 1.25
CA GLN A 58 -10.00 14.32 1.44
C GLN A 58 -9.35 14.54 2.80
N LYS A 59 -8.34 15.43 2.83
CA LYS A 59 -7.71 16.01 4.01
C LYS A 59 -7.41 14.97 5.10
N THR A 60 -6.66 13.93 4.73
CA THR A 60 -6.24 12.89 5.68
C THR A 60 -4.87 12.31 5.33
N ASN A 61 -4.08 12.04 6.36
CA ASN A 61 -2.85 11.24 6.27
C ASN A 61 -3.07 9.79 6.72
N SER A 62 -4.30 9.44 7.10
CA SER A 62 -4.72 8.08 7.46
C SER A 62 -6.04 7.71 6.78
N PRO A 63 -6.06 7.56 5.44
CA PRO A 63 -7.26 7.26 4.67
C PRO A 63 -7.77 5.83 4.87
N ALA A 64 -9.09 5.66 4.91
CA ALA A 64 -9.76 4.36 4.79
C ALA A 64 -10.58 4.31 3.48
N TRP A 65 -10.20 3.40 2.58
CA TRP A 65 -10.80 3.24 1.25
C TRP A 65 -11.80 2.09 1.22
N HIS A 66 -11.36 0.88 1.57
CA HIS A 66 -12.09 -0.38 1.44
C HIS A 66 -12.53 -0.70 0.00
N ASP A 67 -11.80 -0.18 -0.99
CA ASP A 67 -12.05 -0.43 -2.41
C ASP A 67 -11.53 -1.81 -2.81
N GLU A 68 -12.28 -2.53 -3.65
CA GLU A 68 -11.95 -3.88 -4.13
C GLU A 68 -11.75 -3.88 -5.65
N PHE A 69 -10.71 -4.60 -6.10
CA PHE A 69 -10.34 -4.76 -7.49
C PHE A 69 -10.25 -6.25 -7.82
N VAL A 70 -10.73 -6.62 -8.99
CA VAL A 70 -10.64 -7.96 -9.54
C VAL A 70 -10.13 -7.86 -10.97
N THR A 71 -9.08 -8.61 -11.30
CA THR A 71 -8.50 -8.63 -12.65
C THR A 71 -7.92 -9.99 -12.98
N ASP A 72 -8.04 -10.40 -14.24
CA ASP A 72 -7.24 -11.48 -14.78
C ASP A 72 -5.79 -11.01 -14.93
N VAL A 73 -4.85 -11.88 -14.57
CA VAL A 73 -3.41 -11.64 -14.68
C VAL A 73 -2.80 -12.74 -15.54
N CYS A 74 -2.04 -12.33 -16.56
CA CYS A 74 -1.28 -13.23 -17.41
C CYS A 74 0.21 -12.89 -17.29
N ASN A 75 1.02 -13.90 -16.93
CA ASN A 75 2.46 -13.79 -16.72
C ASN A 75 2.87 -12.65 -15.75
N GLY A 76 2.07 -12.39 -14.72
CA GLY A 76 2.32 -11.32 -13.76
C GLY A 76 3.52 -11.61 -12.87
N ARG A 77 4.34 -10.59 -12.59
CA ARG A 77 5.55 -10.70 -11.77
C ARG A 77 5.46 -9.91 -10.47
N LYS A 78 4.87 -8.71 -10.52
CA LYS A 78 4.70 -7.84 -9.34
C LYS A 78 3.35 -7.16 -9.32
N ILE A 79 2.91 -6.83 -8.10
CA ILE A 79 1.85 -5.87 -7.82
C ILE A 79 2.53 -4.60 -7.31
N GLU A 80 2.15 -3.44 -7.83
CA GLU A 80 2.57 -2.14 -7.31
C GLU A 80 1.37 -1.34 -6.84
N LEU A 81 1.55 -0.69 -5.69
CA LEU A 81 0.58 0.20 -5.08
C LEU A 81 1.26 1.53 -4.85
N ALA A 82 0.87 2.53 -5.61
CA ALA A 82 1.45 3.86 -5.52
C ALA A 82 0.41 4.83 -4.95
N VAL A 83 0.75 5.47 -3.83
CA VAL A 83 -0.03 6.50 -3.17
C VAL A 83 0.27 7.84 -3.84
N PHE A 84 -0.77 8.56 -4.19
CA PHE A 84 -0.70 9.91 -4.75
C PHE A 84 -1.55 10.88 -3.95
N HIS A 85 -1.16 12.14 -3.95
CA HIS A 85 -2.00 13.26 -3.53
C HIS A 85 -2.67 13.87 -4.77
N ASP A 86 -4.00 13.85 -4.76
CA ASP A 86 -4.86 14.45 -5.78
C ASP A 86 -4.64 15.97 -5.81
N ALA A 87 -3.96 16.45 -6.85
CA ALA A 87 -3.59 17.84 -6.98
C ALA A 87 -4.71 18.60 -7.70
N PRO A 88 -5.16 19.76 -7.19
CA PRO A 88 -6.26 20.50 -7.83
C PRO A 88 -6.00 20.90 -9.30
N ILE A 89 -4.73 21.05 -9.68
CA ILE A 89 -4.30 21.43 -11.02
C ILE A 89 -2.99 20.70 -11.35
N GLY A 90 -2.94 20.08 -12.54
CA GLY A 90 -1.72 19.45 -13.07
C GLY A 90 -1.68 17.96 -12.81
N TYR A 91 -0.47 17.42 -12.65
CA TYR A 91 -0.26 16.02 -12.29
C TYR A 91 -0.32 15.84 -10.77
N ASP A 92 -0.82 14.69 -10.35
CA ASP A 92 -0.87 14.30 -8.95
C ASP A 92 0.53 14.04 -8.38
N ASP A 93 0.69 14.40 -7.11
CA ASP A 93 1.99 14.33 -6.46
C ASP A 93 2.19 12.91 -5.89
N PHE A 94 3.25 12.22 -6.32
CA PHE A 94 3.64 10.94 -5.73
C PHE A 94 3.96 11.09 -4.24
N VAL A 95 3.46 10.18 -3.41
CA VAL A 95 3.66 10.18 -1.96
C VAL A 95 4.55 9.02 -1.52
N ALA A 96 4.16 7.79 -1.86
CA ALA A 96 4.84 6.56 -1.46
C ALA A 96 4.44 5.42 -2.39
N ASN A 97 5.20 4.33 -2.40
CA ASN A 97 4.75 3.09 -3.03
C ASN A 97 5.15 1.84 -2.25
N CYS A 98 4.46 0.76 -2.58
CA CYS A 98 4.85 -0.60 -2.25
C CYS A 98 4.89 -1.44 -3.52
N THR A 99 5.85 -2.36 -3.59
CA THR A 99 5.88 -3.41 -4.61
C THR A 99 5.91 -4.76 -3.93
N ILE A 100 5.06 -5.68 -4.38
CA ILE A 100 4.96 -7.04 -3.87
C ILE A 100 5.22 -7.98 -5.04
N GLN A 101 6.17 -8.90 -4.91
CA GLN A 101 6.43 -9.89 -5.96
C GLN A 101 5.40 -11.02 -5.88
N PHE A 102 4.84 -11.45 -7.01
CA PHE A 102 3.98 -12.64 -7.03
C PHE A 102 4.75 -13.89 -6.57
N GLU A 103 6.05 -13.96 -6.82
CA GLU A 103 6.91 -15.03 -6.32
C GLU A 103 6.86 -15.13 -4.78
N GLU A 104 6.91 -14.00 -4.07
CA GLU A 104 6.80 -13.95 -2.61
C GLU A 104 5.39 -14.37 -2.14
N LEU A 105 4.35 -14.04 -2.90
CA LEU A 105 2.97 -14.45 -2.60
C LEU A 105 2.77 -15.96 -2.78
N LEU A 106 3.34 -16.52 -3.84
CA LEU A 106 3.20 -17.93 -4.22
C LEU A 106 4.04 -18.85 -3.33
N GLN A 107 5.20 -18.40 -2.86
CA GLN A 107 6.08 -19.22 -2.00
C GLN A 107 5.63 -19.26 -0.54
N ASN A 108 4.88 -18.26 -0.06
CA ASN A 108 4.50 -18.11 1.35
C ASN A 108 3.24 -18.88 1.77
N GLY A 109 2.91 -19.99 1.09
CA GLY A 109 1.68 -20.78 1.24
C GLY A 109 1.31 -21.33 2.63
N SER A 110 1.98 -20.98 3.74
CA SER A 110 1.65 -21.52 5.07
C SER A 110 2.32 -20.86 6.29
N ARG A 111 2.68 -19.56 6.28
CA ARG A 111 3.31 -18.94 7.47
C ARG A 111 2.40 -17.90 8.11
N HIS A 112 1.70 -18.36 9.14
CA HIS A 112 0.81 -17.59 10.02
C HIS A 112 1.63 -16.77 11.01
N PHE A 113 1.29 -15.49 11.18
CA PHE A 113 1.69 -14.72 12.36
C PHE A 113 0.51 -13.86 12.82
N GLU A 114 -0.39 -14.48 13.59
CA GLU A 114 -1.31 -13.76 14.47
C GLU A 114 -0.52 -13.32 15.71
N ASP A 115 0.22 -12.23 15.58
CA ASP A 115 0.39 -11.33 16.70
C ASP A 115 0.71 -9.96 16.11
N TRP A 116 -0.02 -8.93 16.54
CA TRP A 116 0.48 -7.57 16.40
C TRP A 116 1.38 -7.40 17.61
N PRO A 117 2.70 -7.64 17.54
CA PRO A 117 3.53 -7.11 18.60
C PRO A 117 3.38 -5.61 18.44
N SER A 118 2.82 -4.98 19.47
CA SER A 118 3.03 -3.58 19.79
C SER A 118 4.52 -3.35 20.07
N LEU A 119 5.40 -3.73 19.13
CA LEU A 119 6.71 -3.16 18.99
C LEU A 119 6.42 -1.75 18.50
N PHE A 120 6.33 -0.86 19.48
CA PHE A 120 6.63 0.55 19.30
C PHE A 120 7.80 0.65 18.32
N CYS A 121 7.51 0.87 17.04
CA CYS A 121 8.39 1.68 16.22
C CYS A 121 8.09 3.09 16.73
N PRO A 122 8.98 3.72 17.53
CA PRO A 122 8.72 5.06 18.07
C PRO A 122 8.54 6.14 16.99
N MET A 123 8.68 5.77 15.71
CA MET A 123 8.81 6.65 14.55
C MET A 123 7.52 6.89 13.75
N HIS A 124 6.36 6.34 14.13
CA HIS A 124 5.10 6.53 13.38
C HIS A 124 5.26 6.28 11.86
N CYS A 125 5.91 5.18 11.46
CA CYS A 125 6.15 4.90 10.04
C CYS A 125 4.80 4.67 9.29
N PRO A 126 4.67 5.17 8.04
CA PRO A 126 3.46 5.00 7.24
C PRO A 126 3.20 3.52 7.01
N SER A 127 1.95 3.07 7.09
CA SER A 127 1.59 1.70 6.71
C SER A 127 0.31 1.62 5.90
N ILE A 128 0.26 0.66 4.97
CA ILE A 128 -0.89 0.39 4.11
C ILE A 128 -1.37 -1.02 4.41
N ARG A 129 -2.68 -1.19 4.60
CA ARG A 129 -3.36 -2.46 4.85
C ARG A 129 -4.14 -2.90 3.62
N ILE A 130 -3.95 -4.15 3.23
CA ILE A 130 -4.51 -4.75 2.02
C ILE A 130 -5.08 -6.12 2.37
N GLU A 131 -6.04 -6.61 1.60
CA GLU A 131 -6.54 -7.99 1.63
C GLU A 131 -6.48 -8.56 0.20
N CYS A 132 -5.62 -9.54 -0.08
CA CYS A 132 -5.57 -10.21 -1.39
C CYS A 132 -6.13 -11.63 -1.31
N CYS A 133 -6.98 -12.00 -2.27
CA CYS A 133 -7.60 -13.31 -2.40
C CYS A 133 -7.29 -13.91 -3.78
N SER A 134 -6.12 -14.54 -3.91
CA SER A 134 -5.87 -15.53 -4.96
C SER A 134 -5.92 -16.91 -4.28
N LEU A 135 -6.88 -17.76 -4.68
CA LEU A 135 -7.05 -19.14 -4.18
C LEU A 135 -7.63 -19.30 -2.75
N GLY A 136 -8.46 -18.37 -2.27
CA GLY A 136 -9.12 -18.49 -0.95
C GLY A 136 -8.25 -18.09 0.25
N MET A 137 -7.11 -17.44 0.00
CA MET A 137 -6.28 -16.81 1.03
C MET A 137 -6.77 -15.37 1.27
N VAL A 138 -6.53 -14.82 2.47
CA VAL A 138 -6.56 -13.38 2.72
C VAL A 138 -5.11 -12.99 2.98
N LEU A 139 -4.64 -11.84 2.49
CA LEU A 139 -3.26 -11.41 2.67
C LEU A 139 -3.24 -10.00 3.24
N LEU A 140 -2.75 -9.85 4.46
CA LEU A 140 -2.63 -8.57 5.17
C LEU A 140 -1.27 -7.92 4.96
N VAL A 141 -1.01 -7.30 3.82
CA VAL A 141 0.28 -6.60 3.65
C VAL A 141 0.29 -5.36 4.54
N ILE A 142 1.36 -5.17 5.34
CA ILE A 142 1.62 -3.96 6.14
C ILE A 142 2.93 -3.34 5.65
N VAL A 143 2.81 -2.29 4.85
CA VAL A 143 3.99 -1.67 4.22
C VAL A 143 4.53 -0.56 5.10
N SER A 144 5.46 -0.85 6.01
CA SER A 144 6.15 0.20 6.77
C SER A 144 7.36 0.72 6.01
N GLN A 145 7.27 1.91 5.40
CA GLN A 145 8.44 2.57 4.80
C GLN A 145 9.09 3.49 5.84
N CYS A 146 10.12 2.99 6.54
CA CYS A 146 11.00 3.85 7.36
C CYS A 146 12.17 4.35 6.49
N PHE A 147 12.36 5.67 6.45
CA PHE A 147 13.43 6.34 5.70
C PHE A 147 14.47 6.88 6.70
N GLU A 148 15.62 6.21 6.83
CA GLU A 148 16.84 6.74 7.47
C GLU A 148 18.10 6.22 6.73
N PRO A 149 19.25 6.91 6.81
CA PRO A 149 20.34 6.76 5.84
C PRO A 149 21.24 5.54 6.04
N CYS A 150 21.02 4.69 7.06
CA CYS A 150 22.01 3.65 7.40
C CYS A 150 21.53 2.20 7.44
N LEU A 151 20.23 1.88 7.37
CA LEU A 151 19.80 0.49 7.27
C LEU A 151 18.54 0.40 6.40
N LYS A 152 18.64 -0.29 5.25
CA LYS A 152 17.48 -0.73 4.47
C LYS A 152 16.76 -1.83 5.27
N LEU A 153 16.03 -1.46 6.32
CA LEU A 153 15.17 -2.39 7.03
C LEU A 153 13.82 -2.45 6.29
N TYR A 154 13.74 -3.33 5.29
CA TYR A 154 12.46 -3.79 4.76
C TYR A 154 11.87 -4.78 5.78
N CYS A 155 10.74 -4.45 6.41
CA CYS A 155 9.92 -5.37 7.21
C CYS A 155 8.61 -4.66 7.59
N PHE A 156 7.41 -5.24 7.53
CA PHE A 156 7.02 -6.63 7.77
C PHE A 156 5.91 -7.08 6.80
N LEU A 157 6.15 -8.21 6.13
CA LEU A 157 5.09 -9.01 5.51
C LEU A 157 4.23 -9.61 6.63
N VAL A 158 2.97 -9.21 6.76
CA VAL A 158 2.01 -9.89 7.64
C VAL A 158 1.17 -10.84 6.78
N LEU A 159 1.22 -12.12 7.12
CA LEU A 159 0.49 -13.20 6.47
C LEU A 159 -0.63 -13.63 7.43
N ILE A 160 -1.89 -13.48 7.04
CA ILE A 160 -3.02 -14.07 7.79
C ILE A 160 -3.97 -14.79 6.83
N PHE A 161 -3.91 -16.12 6.89
CA PHE A 161 -4.86 -17.03 6.26
C PHE A 161 -6.20 -17.04 6.98
N LYS A 162 -7.29 -17.17 6.20
CA LYS A 162 -8.51 -17.80 6.68
C LYS A 162 -9.09 -18.67 5.57
N THR A 163 -8.89 -19.98 5.68
CA THR A 163 -9.73 -20.96 5.00
C THR A 163 -11.13 -20.85 5.60
N LEU A 164 -12.13 -20.48 4.81
CA LEU A 164 -13.52 -20.80 5.14
C LEU A 164 -13.72 -22.27 4.77
N GLN A 165 -14.21 -23.06 5.73
CA GLN A 165 -14.85 -24.35 5.45
C GLN A 165 -16.02 -24.17 4.49
#